data_AF-X1I7L2-F1
#
_entry.id   AF-X1I7L2-F1
#
_cell.length_a   1.000
_cell.length_b   1.000
_cell.length_c   1.000
_cell.angle_alpha   90.00
_cell.angle_beta   90.00
_cell.angle_gamma   90.00
#
_symmetry.space_group_name_H-M   'P 1'
#
loop_
_entity.id
_entity.type
_entity.pdbx_description
1 polymer ?
#
loop_
_entity_poly.entity_id
_entity_poly.type
_entity_poly.pdbx_seq_one_letter_code
_entity_poly.pdbx_strand_id
1 'polypeptide(L)'
;MTEFGFFSTIGIFFAFVLATFLLGSFFTIFPPPKIHKKFSQESNDVVTRLLRLLSQLILKEKKIVLIAILIIIIISVAFSTRVKTESSIESRMGAGSEIVKIMNYFNEKFGGTDFLYVYTEANNVKNPYV
;
A
#
# COMPACT_ATOMS: atom_id res chain seq x y z
N MET A 1 11.95 -3.32 9.41
CA MET A 1 11.49 -2.40 8.34
C MET A 1 12.59 -2.15 7.33
N THR A 2 13.82 -2.02 7.80
CA THR A 2 15.07 -2.05 7.02
C THR A 2 15.15 -3.23 6.06
N GLU A 3 14.74 -4.42 6.49
CA GLU A 3 14.77 -5.65 5.69
C GLU A 3 13.78 -5.57 4.53
N PHE A 4 12.55 -5.12 4.79
CA PHE A 4 11.53 -4.95 3.76
C PHE A 4 11.96 -3.93 2.70
N GLY A 5 12.53 -2.79 3.12
CA GLY A 5 13.07 -1.79 2.19
C GLY A 5 14.18 -2.37 1.33
N PHE A 6 15.13 -3.08 1.93
CA PHE A 6 16.25 -3.71 1.24
C PHE A 6 15.77 -4.73 0.18
N PHE A 7 14.88 -5.67 0.55
CA PHE A 7 14.33 -6.64 -0.40
C PHE A 7 13.51 -5.97 -1.50
N SER A 8 12.73 -4.94 -1.19
CA SER A 8 11.93 -4.21 -2.19
C SER A 8 12.83 -3.52 -3.22
N THR A 9 13.89 -2.84 -2.78
CA THR A 9 14.83 -2.17 -3.68
C THR A 9 15.56 -3.17 -4.58
N ILE A 10 16.02 -4.29 -4.02
CA ILE A 10 16.63 -5.37 -4.81
C ILE A 10 15.65 -5.92 -5.83
N GLY A 11 14.39 -6.17 -5.44
CA GLY A 11 13.35 -6.66 -6.34
C GLY A 11 13.10 -5.71 -7.51
N ILE A 12 12.97 -4.41 -7.24
CA ILE A 12 12.78 -3.39 -8.29
C ILE A 12 13.99 -3.31 -9.21
N PHE A 13 15.20 -3.36 -8.67
CA PHE A 13 16.43 -3.33 -9.46
C PHE A 13 16.54 -4.54 -10.40
N PHE A 14 16.32 -5.75 -9.88
CA PHE A 14 16.31 -6.96 -10.70
C PHE A 14 15.18 -6.94 -11.73
N ALA A 15 13.98 -6.48 -11.37
CA ALA A 15 12.88 -6.33 -12.31
C ALA A 15 13.22 -5.37 -13.46
N PHE A 16 13.89 -4.25 -13.18
CA PHE A 16 14.33 -3.29 -14.19
C PHE A 16 15.40 -3.88 -15.13
N VAL A 17 16.41 -4.54 -14.57
CA VAL A 17 17.46 -5.22 -15.33
C VAL A 17 16.82 -6.30 -16.21
N LEU A 18 16.03 -7.19 -15.61
CA LEU A 18 15.35 -8.26 -16.33
C LEU A 18 14.44 -7.70 -17.42
N ALA A 19 13.61 -6.70 -17.13
CA ALA A 19 12.73 -6.09 -18.12
C ALA A 19 13.53 -5.52 -19.31
N THR A 20 14.64 -4.83 -19.06
CA THR A 20 15.43 -4.21 -20.13
C THR A 20 16.13 -5.25 -21.01
N PHE A 21 16.80 -6.24 -20.41
CA PHE A 21 17.54 -7.27 -21.15
C PHE A 21 16.60 -8.32 -21.77
N LEU A 22 15.61 -8.78 -21.00
CA LEU A 22 14.68 -9.82 -21.44
C LEU A 22 13.74 -9.29 -22.52
N LEU A 23 13.19 -8.08 -22.39
CA LEU A 23 12.30 -7.53 -23.42
C LEU A 23 13.05 -7.32 -24.75
N GLY A 24 14.28 -6.83 -24.71
CA GLY A 24 15.14 -6.71 -25.90
C GLY A 24 15.44 -8.06 -26.56
N SER A 25 15.79 -9.07 -25.76
CA SER A 25 16.00 -10.43 -26.25
C SER A 25 14.71 -11.06 -26.79
N PHE A 26 13.58 -10.82 -26.11
CA PHE A 26 12.28 -11.36 -26.45
C PHE A 26 11.81 -10.84 -27.81
N PHE A 27 11.98 -9.54 -28.09
CA PHE A 27 11.66 -8.94 -29.39
C PHE A 27 12.62 -9.35 -30.51
N THR A 28 13.80 -9.87 -30.20
CA THR A 28 14.71 -10.44 -31.21
C THR A 28 14.26 -11.83 -31.64
N ILE A 29 13.79 -12.65 -30.70
CA ILE A 29 13.31 -14.03 -30.95
C ILE A 29 11.88 -14.03 -31.50
N PHE A 30 11.02 -13.17 -30.96
CA PHE A 30 9.64 -12.96 -31.39
C PHE A 30 9.51 -11.54 -31.95
N PRO A 31 10.03 -11.29 -33.17
CA PRO A 31 9.89 -9.99 -33.80
C PRO A 31 8.40 -9.65 -33.88
N PRO A 32 7.96 -8.49 -33.37
CA PRO A 32 6.56 -8.12 -33.41
C PRO A 32 6.11 -8.09 -34.88
N PRO A 33 4.89 -8.59 -35.19
CA PRO A 33 4.39 -8.57 -36.55
C PRO A 33 4.45 -7.14 -37.08
N LYS A 34 4.92 -6.98 -38.33
CA LYS A 34 5.10 -5.67 -38.96
C LYS A 34 3.82 -4.87 -38.78
N ILE A 35 3.92 -3.75 -38.08
CA ILE A 35 2.80 -2.88 -37.73
C ILE A 35 2.01 -2.60 -39.00
N HIS A 36 0.75 -3.03 -39.04
CA HIS A 36 -0.12 -2.74 -40.18
C HIS A 36 -0.21 -1.22 -40.32
N LYS A 37 0.04 -0.69 -41.53
CA LYS A 37 -0.09 0.75 -41.87
C LYS A 37 -1.49 1.33 -41.63
N LYS A 38 -2.44 0.51 -41.18
CA LYS A 38 -3.79 0.89 -40.69
C LYS A 38 -3.86 1.11 -39.18
N PHE A 39 -2.74 1.20 -38.47
CA PHE A 39 -2.69 1.89 -37.17
C PHE A 39 -2.81 3.40 -37.41
N SER A 40 -3.93 3.82 -38.00
CA SER A 40 -4.32 5.22 -38.04
C SER A 40 -4.58 5.65 -36.60
N GLN A 41 -4.09 6.83 -36.24
CA GLN A 41 -4.29 7.50 -34.94
C GLN A 41 -5.78 7.72 -34.55
N GLU A 42 -6.72 7.26 -35.37
CA GLU A 42 -8.16 7.22 -35.10
C GLU A 42 -8.62 5.78 -34.83
N SER A 43 -8.18 5.18 -33.72
CA SER A 43 -8.94 4.05 -33.18
C SER A 43 -10.19 4.63 -32.49
N ASN A 44 -11.37 4.46 -33.09
CA ASN A 44 -12.66 4.75 -32.45
C ASN A 44 -13.04 3.68 -31.42
N ASP A 45 -12.04 3.18 -30.70
CA ASP A 45 -12.25 2.22 -29.63
C ASP A 45 -12.83 2.93 -28.40
N VAL A 46 -13.57 2.19 -27.58
CA VAL A 46 -14.27 2.72 -26.39
C VAL A 46 -13.26 3.40 -25.46
N VAL A 47 -12.07 2.81 -25.34
CA VAL A 47 -10.97 3.33 -24.53
C VAL A 47 -10.48 4.67 -25.08
N THR A 48 -10.20 4.78 -26.37
CA THR A 48 -9.75 6.04 -27.00
C THR A 48 -10.80 7.14 -26.86
N ARG A 49 -12.09 6.79 -26.99
CA ARG A 49 -13.19 7.73 -26.79
C ARG A 49 -13.25 8.23 -25.35
N LEU A 50 -13.09 7.35 -24.36
CA LEU A 50 -13.03 7.72 -22.94
C LEU A 50 -11.82 8.61 -22.64
N LEU A 51 -10.64 8.25 -23.12
CA LEU A 51 -9.42 9.05 -22.96
C LEU A 51 -9.56 10.44 -23.61
N ARG A 52 -10.18 10.52 -24.78
CA ARG A 52 -10.42 11.80 -25.47
C ARG A 52 -11.41 12.67 -24.71
N LEU A 53 -12.47 12.10 -24.14
CA LEU A 53 -13.42 12.82 -23.28
C LEU A 53 -12.75 13.34 -22.02
N LEU A 54 -11.96 12.51 -21.34
CA LEU A 54 -11.19 12.92 -20.15
C LEU A 54 -10.20 14.03 -20.49
N SER A 55 -9.45 13.88 -21.57
CA SER A 55 -8.50 14.90 -22.06
C SER A 55 -9.21 16.22 -22.38
N GLN A 56 -10.34 16.19 -23.08
CA GLN A 56 -11.14 17.37 -23.37
C GLN A 56 -11.69 18.04 -22.11
N LEU A 57 -12.13 17.26 -21.12
CA LEU A 57 -12.62 17.77 -19.84
C LEU A 57 -11.50 18.47 -19.05
N ILE A 58 -10.31 17.88 -19.03
CA ILE A 58 -9.11 18.43 -18.39
C ILE A 58 -8.66 19.72 -19.08
N LEU A 59 -8.66 19.76 -20.42
CA LEU A 59 -8.18 20.89 -21.19
C LEU A 59 -9.17 22.07 -21.20
N LYS A 60 -10.48 21.79 -21.29
CA LYS A 60 -11.53 22.82 -21.33
C LYS A 60 -11.67 23.53 -19.99
N GLU A 61 -11.67 22.78 -18.88
CA GLU A 61 -11.94 23.30 -17.54
C GLU A 61 -10.80 23.00 -16.56
N LYS A 62 -9.56 23.27 -16.98
CA LYS A 62 -8.33 22.99 -16.19
C LYS A 62 -8.38 23.47 -14.75
N LYS A 63 -9.01 24.63 -14.50
CA LYS A 63 -9.15 25.21 -13.15
C LYS A 63 -10.07 24.36 -12.28
N ILE A 64 -11.19 23.89 -12.83
CA ILE A 64 -12.18 23.07 -12.11
C ILE A 64 -11.55 21.73 -11.73
N VAL A 65 -10.86 21.07 -12.67
CA VAL A 65 -10.20 19.79 -12.42
C VAL A 65 -9.11 19.93 -11.36
N LEU A 66 -8.30 20.99 -11.42
CA LEU A 66 -7.24 21.22 -10.45
C LEU A 66 -7.81 21.48 -9.04
N ILE A 67 -8.88 22.28 -8.94
CA ILE A 67 -9.58 22.51 -7.66
C ILE A 67 -10.18 21.21 -7.12
N ALA A 68 -10.82 20.40 -7.98
CA ALA A 68 -11.39 19.11 -7.57
C ALA A 68 -10.33 18.16 -7.01
N ILE A 69 -9.17 18.04 -7.69
CA ILE A 69 -8.04 17.23 -7.22
C ILE A 69 -7.52 17.77 -5.88
N LEU A 70 -7.37 19.10 -5.76
CA LEU A 70 -6.92 19.72 -4.51
C LEU A 70 -7.88 19.43 -3.35
N ILE A 71 -9.20 19.51 -3.59
CA ILE A 71 -10.23 19.17 -2.61
C ILE A 71 -10.10 17.71 -2.18
N ILE A 72 -9.93 16.79 -3.14
CA ILE A 72 -9.73 15.36 -2.84
C ILE A 72 -8.51 15.16 -1.95
N ILE A 73 -7.37 15.79 -2.28
CA ILE A 73 -6.15 15.70 -1.48
C ILE A 73 -6.38 16.21 -0.06
N ILE A 74 -7.02 17.37 0.10
CA ILE A 74 -7.31 17.95 1.41
C ILE A 74 -8.21 17.01 2.23
N ILE A 75 -9.26 16.46 1.62
CA ILE A 75 -10.15 15.49 2.27
C ILE A 75 -9.37 14.24 2.68
N SER A 76 -8.55 13.68 1.80
CA SER A 76 -7.74 12.50 2.10
C SER A 76 -6.79 12.73 3.27
N VAL A 77 -6.09 13.87 3.30
CA VAL A 77 -5.18 14.22 4.41
C VAL A 77 -5.97 14.43 5.71
N ALA A 78 -7.09 15.15 5.65
CA ALA A 78 -7.93 15.38 6.82
C ALA A 78 -8.45 14.08 7.44
N PHE A 79 -8.91 13.14 6.61
CA PHE A 79 -9.41 11.84 7.07
C PHE A 79 -8.29 10.87 7.48
N SER A 80 -7.08 11.01 6.93
CA SER A 80 -5.94 10.16 7.29
C SER A 80 -5.61 10.22 8.79
N THR A 81 -5.86 11.35 9.45
CA THR A 81 -5.65 11.51 10.91
C THR A 81 -6.59 10.66 11.77
N ARG A 82 -7.70 10.16 11.22
CA ARG A 82 -8.69 9.34 11.94
C ARG A 82 -8.38 7.85 11.92
N VAL A 83 -7.33 7.44 11.21
CA VAL A 83 -6.94 6.03 11.11
C VAL A 83 -6.40 5.58 12.46
N LYS A 84 -7.11 4.65 13.11
CA LYS A 84 -6.66 4.00 14.34
C LYS A 84 -5.74 2.84 13.99
N THR A 85 -4.58 2.78 14.63
CA THR A 85 -3.67 1.63 14.52
C THR A 85 -4.17 0.51 15.41
N GLU A 86 -4.74 -0.52 14.81
CA GLU A 86 -5.15 -1.73 15.51
C GLU A 86 -4.12 -2.83 15.26
N SER A 87 -3.29 -3.10 16.26
CA SER A 87 -2.27 -4.15 16.21
C SER A 87 -2.64 -5.37 17.04
N SER A 88 -3.90 -5.49 17.46
CA SER A 88 -4.37 -6.61 18.26
C SER A 88 -4.21 -7.92 17.50
N ILE A 89 -3.97 -8.98 18.26
CA ILE A 89 -3.89 -10.33 17.71
C ILE A 89 -5.22 -10.73 17.05
N GLU A 90 -6.33 -10.26 17.63
CA GLU A 90 -7.68 -10.51 17.15
C GLU A 90 -7.95 -9.94 15.76
N SER A 91 -7.49 -8.71 15.48
CA SER A 91 -7.67 -8.09 14.17
C SER A 91 -6.83 -8.78 13.09
N ARG A 92 -5.66 -9.33 13.46
CA ARG A 92 -4.75 -10.04 12.53
C ARG A 92 -5.22 -11.45 12.20
N MET A 93 -5.74 -12.18 13.19
CA MET A 93 -6.21 -13.57 13.01
C MET A 93 -7.67 -13.67 12.54
N GLY A 94 -8.42 -12.59 12.69
CA GLY A 94 -9.84 -12.54 12.38
C GLY A 94 -10.68 -13.05 13.54
N ALA A 95 -11.80 -12.36 13.78
CA ALA A 95 -12.70 -12.60 14.91
C ALA A 95 -13.26 -14.03 14.99
N GLY A 96 -13.30 -14.76 13.88
CA GLY A 96 -13.83 -16.12 13.81
C GLY A 96 -12.83 -17.24 14.14
N SER A 97 -11.53 -16.91 14.27
CA SER A 97 -10.48 -17.92 14.50
C SER A 97 -10.61 -18.58 15.87
N GLU A 98 -10.26 -19.86 15.97
CA GLU A 98 -10.30 -20.61 17.25
C GLU A 98 -9.40 -19.97 18.30
N ILE A 99 -8.27 -19.40 17.89
CA ILE A 99 -7.33 -18.71 18.77
C ILE A 99 -7.99 -17.47 19.40
N VAL A 100 -8.74 -16.68 18.63
CA VAL A 100 -9.48 -15.52 19.17
C VAL A 100 -10.58 -15.95 20.13
N LYS A 101 -11.30 -17.03 19.83
CA LYS A 101 -12.33 -17.57 20.73
C LYS A 101 -11.74 -18.02 22.08
N ILE A 102 -10.60 -18.70 22.04
CA ILE A 102 -9.89 -19.11 23.25
C ILE A 102 -9.41 -17.88 24.03
N MET A 103 -8.83 -16.88 23.35
CA MET A 103 -8.39 -15.66 24.02
C MET A 103 -9.54 -14.90 24.68
N ASN A 104 -10.69 -14.79 24.01
CA ASN A 104 -11.90 -14.21 24.57
C ASN A 104 -12.43 -14.98 25.78
N TYR A 105 -12.41 -16.31 25.72
CA TYR A 105 -12.78 -17.16 26.87
C TYR A 105 -11.86 -16.88 28.08
N PHE A 106 -10.55 -16.76 27.86
CA PHE A 106 -9.61 -16.43 28.93
C PHE A 106 -9.83 -15.01 29.47
N ASN A 107 -10.06 -14.04 28.59
CA ASN A 107 -10.39 -12.67 28.99
C ASN A 107 -11.65 -12.61 29.86
N GLU A 108 -12.72 -13.31 29.47
CA GLU A 108 -13.99 -13.32 30.20
C GLU A 108 -13.91 -14.06 31.54
N LYS A 109 -13.17 -15.18 31.60
CA LYS A 109 -13.10 -16.01 32.81
C LYS A 109 -12.01 -15.59 33.79
N PHE A 110 -10.93 -14.99 33.33
CA PHE A 110 -9.75 -14.71 34.14
C PHE A 110 -9.38 -13.21 34.19
N GLY A 111 -10.15 -12.34 33.54
CA GLY A 111 -10.05 -10.88 33.72
C GLY A 111 -9.03 -10.18 32.83
N GLY A 112 -8.48 -10.86 31.83
CA GLY A 112 -7.58 -10.24 30.84
C GLY A 112 -6.36 -11.09 30.49
N THR A 113 -5.89 -10.97 29.26
CA THR A 113 -4.66 -11.60 28.74
C THR A 113 -3.56 -10.58 28.46
N ASP A 114 -3.87 -9.30 28.60
CA ASP A 114 -2.96 -8.18 28.40
C ASP A 114 -2.32 -7.76 29.73
N PHE A 115 -1.00 -7.58 29.73
CA PHE A 115 -0.23 -7.22 30.92
C PHE A 115 0.52 -5.92 30.70
N LEU A 116 0.44 -5.00 31.66
CA LEU A 116 1.29 -3.82 31.73
C LEU A 116 2.39 -4.07 32.77
N TYR A 117 3.63 -4.19 32.30
CA TYR A 117 4.77 -4.35 33.19
C TYR A 117 5.38 -2.99 33.53
N VAL A 118 5.59 -2.74 34.83
CA VAL A 118 6.33 -1.57 35.32
C VAL A 118 7.67 -2.06 35.83
N TYR A 119 8.74 -1.72 35.11
CA TYR A 119 10.11 -2.04 35.50
C TYR A 119 10.77 -0.83 36.13
N THR A 120 11.53 -1.06 37.20
CA THR A 120 12.39 -0.03 37.82
C THR A 120 13.81 -0.55 37.85
N GLU A 121 14.77 0.31 37.49
CA GLU A 121 16.19 -0.01 37.48
C GLU A 121 16.89 0.84 38.54
N ALA A 122 17.72 0.21 39.37
CA ALA A 122 18.49 0.87 40.40
C ALA A 122 19.90 0.27 40.47
N ASN A 123 20.92 1.13 40.54
CA ASN A 123 22.32 0.72 40.64
C ASN A 123 22.61 -0.09 41.91
N ASN A 124 21.83 0.10 42.98
CA ASN A 124 21.92 -0.69 44.20
C ASN A 124 20.52 -0.94 44.79
N VAL A 125 19.98 -2.12 44.52
CA VAL A 125 18.66 -2.55 44.99
C VAL A 125 18.61 -2.78 46.51
N LYS A 126 19.76 -2.97 47.16
CA LYS A 126 19.84 -3.34 48.58
C LYS A 126 19.98 -2.16 49.53
N ASN A 127 20.24 -0.95 49.04
CA ASN A 127 20.36 0.22 49.91
C ASN A 127 19.51 1.39 49.39
N PRO A 128 18.26 1.53 49.87
CA PRO A 128 17.32 2.56 49.39
C PRO A 128 17.63 3.97 49.91
N TYR A 129 18.70 4.15 50.69
CA TYR A 129 19.14 5.42 51.24
C TYR A 129 20.56 5.71 50.77
N VAL A 130 20.68 6.60 49.79
CA VAL A 130 21.84 7.51 49.70
C VAL A 130 21.66 8.60 50.73
#